data_AF-E4PQQ2-F1
#
_entry.id   AF-E4PQQ2-F1
#
_cell.length_a   1.000
_cell.length_b   1.000
_cell.length_c   1.000
_cell.angle_alpha   90.00
_cell.angle_beta   90.00
_cell.angle_gamma   90.00
#
_symmetry.space_group_name_H-M   'P 1'
#
loop_
_entity.id
_entity.type
_entity.pdbx_description
1 polymer ?
#
loop_
_entity_poly.entity_id
_entity_poly.type
_entity_poly.pdbx_seq_one_letter_code
_entity_poly.pdbx_strand_id
1 'polypeptide(L)'
;MDYEKALKDIPAPAPGNRKALCYLQIHPDTVATYANAGKRTKLFEMLYNVCGIVPPVPNIGFHEQEHVFPDHHGGVKHACSLFQGINRPYKDNGRDGEIFVYIVKPKFFYEYIAHMVCVAQRQEVPEDALFAIYVNFEDPDYNDGVILGWEWIPADTQDCYLPEDHEERYEKRVW
;
A
#
# COMPACT_ATOMS: atom_id res chain seq x y z
N MET A 1 4.28 19.70 7.23
CA MET A 1 4.56 18.27 7.47
C MET A 1 5.62 17.89 6.46
N ASP A 2 6.74 17.35 6.92
CA ASP A 2 7.89 17.01 6.07
C ASP A 2 7.61 15.68 5.36
N TYR A 3 7.13 15.75 4.11
CA TYR A 3 6.74 14.56 3.34
C TYR A 3 7.93 13.62 3.12
N GLU A 4 9.15 14.16 3.05
CA GLU A 4 10.34 13.34 2.89
C GLU A 4 10.54 12.39 4.06
N LYS A 5 10.18 12.82 5.26
CA LYS A 5 10.21 11.98 6.46
C LYS A 5 9.08 10.95 6.49
N ALA A 6 7.92 11.25 5.90
CA ALA A 6 6.80 10.30 5.82
C ALA A 6 6.99 9.21 4.76
N LEU A 7 7.85 9.47 3.77
CA LEU A 7 8.22 8.54 2.71
C LEU A 7 9.42 7.65 3.06
N LYS A 8 10.08 7.98 4.18
CA LYS A 8 11.16 7.21 4.82
C LYS A 8 10.59 6.61 6.11
N ASP A 9 11.07 5.45 6.52
CA ASP A 9 10.68 4.82 7.79
C ASP A 9 9.19 4.44 7.92
N ILE A 10 8.58 3.90 6.87
CA ILE A 10 7.20 3.39 6.90
C ILE A 10 7.20 2.05 7.66
N PRO A 11 6.56 1.94 8.84
CA PRO A 11 6.60 0.71 9.62
C PRO A 11 5.77 -0.40 8.95
N ALA A 12 6.33 -1.59 8.84
CA ALA A 12 5.65 -2.79 8.33
C ALA A 12 5.97 -4.02 9.21
N PRO A 13 5.13 -5.07 9.20
CA PRO A 13 5.46 -6.33 9.87
C PRO A 13 6.64 -7.01 9.18
N ALA A 14 7.66 -7.44 9.94
CA ALA A 14 8.84 -8.06 9.35
C ALA A 14 8.50 -9.44 8.72
N PRO A 15 9.09 -9.80 7.57
CA PRO A 15 8.86 -11.09 6.92
C PRO A 15 9.13 -12.30 7.82
N GLY A 16 10.25 -12.30 8.55
CA GLY A 16 10.63 -13.40 9.44
C GLY A 16 9.82 -13.47 10.74
N ASN A 17 9.15 -12.39 11.13
CA ASN A 17 8.33 -12.34 12.35
C ASN A 17 7.29 -11.23 12.26
N ARG A 18 6.02 -11.61 12.03
CA ARG A 18 4.89 -10.68 11.93
C ARG A 18 4.71 -9.74 13.13
N LYS A 19 5.24 -10.09 14.32
CA LYS A 19 5.16 -9.24 15.51
C LYS A 19 6.30 -8.21 15.60
N ALA A 20 7.38 -8.41 14.85
CA ALA A 20 8.47 -7.45 14.74
C ALA A 20 8.16 -6.42 13.65
N LEU A 21 8.80 -5.26 13.73
CA LEU A 21 8.69 -4.21 12.73
C LEU A 21 9.95 -4.17 11.88
N CYS A 22 9.76 -3.96 10.58
CA CYS A 22 10.76 -3.47 9.65
C CYS A 22 10.35 -2.08 9.13
N TYR A 23 11.25 -1.42 8.42
CA TYR A 23 11.03 -0.10 7.88
C TYR A 23 11.10 -0.13 6.36
N LEU A 24 10.10 0.47 5.74
CA LEU A 24 10.00 0.57 4.29
C LEU A 24 10.21 2.01 3.84
N GLN A 25 10.79 2.18 2.67
CA GLN A 25 10.95 3.47 2.01
C GLN A 25 10.36 3.42 0.60
N ILE A 26 9.79 4.54 0.16
CA ILE A 26 9.31 4.69 -1.22
C ILE A 26 10.40 5.43 -2.00
N HIS A 27 10.80 4.87 -3.15
CA HIS A 27 11.77 5.56 -4.00
C HIS A 27 11.21 6.93 -4.45
N PRO A 28 11.95 8.05 -4.28
CA PRO A 28 11.46 9.38 -4.65
C PRO A 28 10.99 9.48 -6.12
N ASP A 29 11.69 8.79 -7.02
CA ASP A 29 11.33 8.76 -8.45
C ASP A 29 9.93 8.18 -8.71
N THR A 30 9.45 7.23 -7.90
CA THR A 30 8.10 6.67 -8.01
C THR A 30 7.06 7.76 -7.73
N VAL A 31 7.27 8.54 -6.68
CA VAL A 31 6.38 9.65 -6.30
C VAL A 31 6.40 10.74 -7.39
N ALA A 32 7.59 11.12 -7.86
CA ALA A 32 7.76 12.10 -8.93
C ALA A 32 7.07 11.63 -10.22
N THR A 33 7.19 10.36 -10.58
CA THR A 33 6.55 9.77 -11.76
C THR A 33 5.04 9.89 -11.70
N TYR A 34 4.41 9.54 -10.57
CA TYR A 34 2.96 9.66 -10.42
C TYR A 34 2.50 11.12 -10.37
N ALA A 35 3.26 12.00 -9.71
CA ALA A 35 2.97 13.43 -9.68
C ALA A 35 3.01 14.06 -11.08
N ASN A 36 4.06 13.79 -11.85
CA ASN A 36 4.26 14.30 -13.21
C ASN A 36 3.22 13.73 -14.19
N ALA A 37 2.81 12.48 -14.01
CA ALA A 37 1.74 11.86 -14.80
C ALA A 37 0.32 12.31 -14.38
N GLY A 38 0.19 13.20 -13.38
CA GLY A 38 -1.11 13.66 -12.89
C GLY A 38 -1.95 12.58 -12.19
N LYS A 39 -1.34 11.47 -11.76
CA LYS A 39 -2.03 10.34 -11.11
C LYS A 39 -2.30 10.65 -9.63
N ARG A 40 -3.15 11.64 -9.36
CA ARG A 40 -3.44 12.14 -7.99
C ARG A 40 -4.04 11.06 -7.08
N THR A 41 -4.97 10.25 -7.57
CA THR A 41 -5.53 9.12 -6.80
C THR A 41 -4.44 8.15 -6.35
N LYS A 42 -3.45 7.83 -7.19
CA LYS A 42 -2.32 6.96 -6.81
C LYS A 42 -1.48 7.53 -5.68
N LEU A 43 -1.32 8.85 -5.62
CA LEU A 43 -0.63 9.52 -4.52
C LEU A 43 -1.45 9.50 -3.23
N PHE A 44 -2.77 9.58 -3.30
CA PHE A 44 -3.64 9.45 -2.13
C PHE A 44 -3.67 8.01 -1.61
N GLU A 45 -3.76 7.02 -2.50
CA GLU A 45 -3.60 5.61 -2.17
C GLU A 45 -2.25 5.36 -1.48
N MET A 46 -1.16 5.93 -1.99
CA MET A 46 0.15 5.83 -1.36
C MET A 46 0.13 6.36 0.08
N LEU A 47 -0.31 7.62 0.26
CA LEU A 47 -0.30 8.25 1.57
C LEU A 47 -1.12 7.43 2.57
N TYR A 48 -2.32 7.01 2.20
CA TYR A 48 -3.23 6.37 3.12
C TYR A 48 -3.00 4.85 3.24
N ASN A 49 -3.03 4.10 2.13
CA ASN A 49 -2.94 2.63 2.17
C ASN A 49 -1.51 2.13 2.40
N VAL A 50 -0.49 2.88 1.96
CA VAL A 50 0.91 2.50 2.18
C VAL A 50 1.44 3.12 3.47
N CYS A 51 1.40 4.45 3.61
CA CYS A 51 1.99 5.14 4.76
C CYS A 51 1.06 5.22 5.99
N GLY A 52 -0.25 5.00 5.84
CA GLY A 52 -1.21 5.17 6.94
C GLY A 52 -1.44 6.63 7.33
N ILE A 53 -1.22 7.55 6.39
CA ILE A 53 -1.30 9.00 6.57
C ILE A 53 -2.45 9.53 5.70
N VAL A 54 -3.31 10.32 6.32
CA VAL A 54 -4.41 10.98 5.61
C VAL A 54 -3.85 12.00 4.61
N PRO A 55 -4.40 12.11 3.38
CA PRO A 55 -3.98 13.12 2.43
C PRO A 55 -4.02 14.54 3.03
N PRO A 56 -2.89 15.26 3.03
CA PRO A 56 -2.77 16.58 3.65
C PRO A 56 -3.30 17.68 2.72
N VAL A 57 -4.59 17.58 2.40
CA VAL A 57 -5.33 18.59 1.64
C VAL A 57 -6.18 19.44 2.57
N PRO A 58 -6.43 20.72 2.25
CA PRO A 58 -7.32 21.57 3.03
C PRO A 58 -8.72 20.96 3.16
N ASN A 59 -9.34 21.15 4.33
CA ASN A 59 -10.70 20.71 4.63
C ASN A 59 -10.93 19.20 4.39
N ILE A 60 -9.91 18.37 4.63
CA ILE A 60 -10.07 16.92 4.70
C ILE A 60 -11.18 16.59 5.73
N GLY A 61 -12.19 15.82 5.34
CA GLY A 61 -13.42 15.67 6.12
C GLY A 61 -14.64 16.41 5.55
N PHE A 62 -14.46 17.31 4.57
CA PHE A 62 -15.56 18.08 3.97
C PHE A 62 -16.63 17.18 3.32
N HIS A 63 -16.22 16.09 2.67
CA HIS A 63 -17.14 15.17 2.00
C HIS A 63 -17.76 14.18 2.99
N GLU A 64 -17.18 14.06 4.18
CA GLU A 64 -17.51 13.08 5.22
C GLU A 64 -18.49 13.66 6.27
N GLN A 65 -19.28 14.68 5.91
CA GLN A 65 -20.09 15.64 6.69
C GLN A 65 -20.71 15.18 8.04
N GLU A 66 -20.91 13.88 8.28
CA GLU A 66 -21.56 13.33 9.49
C GLU A 66 -20.69 12.34 10.29
N HIS A 67 -19.47 12.04 9.81
CA HIS A 67 -18.67 10.91 10.28
C HIS A 67 -17.18 11.27 10.39
N VAL A 68 -16.85 12.12 11.37
CA VAL A 68 -15.47 12.35 11.82
C VAL A 68 -14.97 11.09 12.52
N PHE A 69 -14.34 10.19 11.77
CA PHE A 69 -13.69 9.00 12.32
C PHE A 69 -12.18 9.25 12.47
N PRO A 70 -11.58 8.83 13.59
CA PRO A 70 -10.12 8.74 13.70
C PRO A 70 -9.64 7.63 12.76
N ASP A 71 -9.27 8.03 11.54
CA ASP A 71 -8.94 7.13 10.46
C ASP A 71 -7.51 6.60 10.64
N HIS A 72 -7.37 5.49 11.39
CA HIS A 72 -6.08 4.90 11.75
C HIS A 72 -5.83 3.51 11.14
N HIS A 73 -6.74 3.02 10.30
CA HIS A 73 -6.67 1.67 9.73
C HIS A 73 -5.85 1.57 8.44
N GLY A 74 -5.39 2.69 7.88
CA GLY A 74 -4.51 2.70 6.72
C GLY A 74 -3.07 2.28 7.05
N GLY A 75 -2.35 1.88 6.00
CA GLY A 75 -0.91 1.62 6.05
C GLY A 75 -0.54 0.14 6.03
N VAL A 76 0.65 -0.13 5.49
CA VAL A 76 1.23 -1.49 5.37
C VAL A 76 1.41 -2.19 6.72
N LYS A 77 1.50 -1.43 7.82
CA LYS A 77 1.51 -1.96 9.21
C LYS A 77 0.32 -2.88 9.52
N HIS A 78 -0.78 -2.77 8.76
CA HIS A 78 -1.98 -3.59 8.92
C HIS A 78 -2.09 -4.73 7.90
N ALA A 79 -0.98 -5.13 7.27
CA ALA A 79 -0.98 -6.24 6.33
C ALA A 79 -1.57 -7.54 6.93
N CYS A 80 -2.48 -8.16 6.18
CA CYS A 80 -3.19 -9.37 6.58
C CYS A 80 -2.42 -10.64 6.22
N SER A 81 -1.74 -10.63 5.07
CA SER A 81 -0.88 -11.71 4.58
C SER A 81 0.36 -11.18 3.86
N LEU A 82 1.38 -12.02 3.76
CA LEU A 82 2.62 -11.72 3.05
C LEU A 82 3.00 -12.88 2.14
N PHE A 83 3.37 -12.54 0.91
CA PHE A 83 3.87 -13.49 -0.09
C PHE A 83 5.28 -13.12 -0.52
N GLN A 84 6.01 -14.10 -1.03
CA GLN A 84 7.32 -13.91 -1.65
C GLN A 84 7.36 -14.61 -3.00
N GLY A 85 8.02 -13.96 -3.96
CA GLY A 85 8.19 -14.43 -5.32
C GLY A 85 6.91 -14.20 -6.12
N ILE A 86 7.00 -13.47 -7.23
CA ILE A 86 5.87 -13.21 -8.11
C ILE A 86 6.03 -13.97 -9.42
N ASN A 87 5.03 -14.76 -9.79
CA ASN A 87 5.03 -15.57 -11.01
C ASN A 87 4.59 -14.78 -12.26
N ARG A 88 4.80 -13.45 -12.24
CA ARG A 88 4.55 -12.56 -13.37
C ARG A 88 5.78 -11.69 -13.60
N PRO A 89 6.10 -11.33 -14.86
CA PRO A 89 7.26 -10.50 -15.14
C PRO A 89 7.16 -9.16 -14.40
N TYR A 90 8.14 -8.85 -13.56
CA TYR A 90 8.21 -7.57 -12.87
C TYR A 90 9.49 -6.83 -13.24
N LYS A 91 9.36 -5.93 -14.23
CA LYS A 91 10.45 -5.08 -14.75
C LYS A 91 11.79 -5.83 -14.96
N ASP A 92 11.98 -6.48 -16.11
CA ASP A 92 13.24 -6.90 -16.79
C ASP A 92 14.53 -7.30 -16.02
N ASN A 93 14.51 -7.47 -14.70
CA ASN A 93 15.72 -7.62 -13.88
C ASN A 93 15.90 -9.02 -13.29
N GLY A 94 14.97 -9.96 -13.56
CA GLY A 94 15.10 -11.36 -13.14
C GLY A 94 15.13 -11.59 -11.63
N ARG A 95 14.66 -10.62 -10.83
CA ARG A 95 14.58 -10.69 -9.36
C ARG A 95 13.16 -10.92 -8.85
N ASP A 96 12.30 -11.48 -9.70
CA ASP A 96 10.88 -11.67 -9.40
C ASP A 96 10.66 -12.56 -8.16
N GLY A 97 11.55 -13.55 -7.94
CA GLY A 97 11.56 -14.43 -6.77
C GLY A 97 11.93 -13.75 -5.44
N GLU A 98 12.56 -12.56 -5.48
CA GLU A 98 12.99 -11.82 -4.29
C GLU A 98 11.94 -10.80 -3.81
N ILE A 99 10.91 -10.56 -4.62
CA ILE A 99 9.88 -9.55 -4.31
C ILE A 99 8.92 -10.08 -3.26
N PHE A 100 8.73 -9.29 -2.22
CA PHE A 100 7.72 -9.50 -1.19
C PHE A 100 6.47 -8.70 -1.52
N VAL A 101 5.31 -9.29 -1.28
CA VAL A 101 4.02 -8.66 -1.55
C VAL A 101 3.19 -8.63 -0.28
N TYR A 102 3.10 -7.44 0.31
CA TYR A 102 2.24 -7.17 1.45
C TYR A 102 0.81 -6.98 0.96
N ILE A 103 -0.12 -7.73 1.53
CA ILE A 103 -1.54 -7.59 1.24
C ILE A 103 -2.20 -6.87 2.40
N VAL A 104 -2.90 -5.80 2.09
CA VAL A 104 -3.70 -5.02 3.05
C VAL A 104 -5.16 -5.08 2.62
N LYS A 105 -6.06 -5.24 3.60
CA LYS A 105 -7.51 -5.11 3.40
C LYS A 105 -8.01 -3.83 4.08
N PRO A 106 -7.76 -2.65 3.50
CA PRO A 106 -8.23 -1.40 4.08
C PRO A 106 -9.75 -1.32 3.97
N LYS A 107 -10.40 -0.64 4.92
CA LYS A 107 -11.85 -0.38 4.86
C LYS A 107 -12.20 0.77 3.92
N PHE A 108 -11.28 1.73 3.80
CA PHE A 108 -11.47 2.95 3.03
C PHE A 108 -10.25 3.23 2.15
N PHE A 109 -10.43 4.10 1.17
CA PHE A 109 -9.34 4.73 0.45
C PHE A 109 -9.71 6.17 0.12
N TYR A 110 -8.73 6.96 -0.32
CA TYR A 110 -8.98 8.33 -0.77
C TYR A 110 -8.86 8.42 -2.28
N GLU A 111 -9.94 8.90 -2.90
CA GLU A 111 -9.98 9.22 -4.32
C GLU A 111 -9.77 10.72 -4.53
N TYR A 112 -9.10 11.08 -5.62
CA TYR A 112 -9.05 12.46 -6.05
C TYR A 112 -10.32 12.84 -6.79
N ILE A 113 -11.00 13.89 -6.31
CA ILE A 113 -12.12 14.51 -7.00
C ILE A 113 -11.85 16.01 -7.21
N ALA A 114 -12.27 16.51 -8.38
CA ALA A 114 -12.14 17.94 -8.68
C ALA A 114 -13.22 18.74 -7.95
N HIS A 115 -12.89 19.26 -6.76
CA HIS A 115 -13.80 20.06 -5.95
C HIS A 115 -13.08 21.23 -5.27
N MET A 116 -13.73 22.40 -5.23
CA MET A 116 -13.09 23.66 -4.83
C MET A 116 -12.75 23.75 -3.34
N VAL A 117 -13.42 22.96 -2.49
CA VAL A 117 -13.22 23.01 -1.02
C VAL A 117 -12.22 21.96 -0.53
N CYS A 118 -12.28 20.75 -1.10
CA CYS A 118 -11.45 19.61 -0.72
C CYS A 118 -11.40 18.65 -1.92
N VAL A 119 -10.19 18.28 -2.34
CA VAL A 119 -9.97 17.43 -3.52
C VAL A 119 -9.82 15.94 -3.19
N ALA A 120 -9.84 15.58 -1.92
CA ALA A 120 -9.76 14.19 -1.47
C ALA A 120 -11.11 13.77 -0.91
N GLN A 121 -11.68 12.70 -1.44
CA GLN A 121 -12.92 12.11 -0.96
C GLN A 121 -12.62 10.70 -0.47
N ARG A 122 -13.03 10.39 0.76
CA ARG A 122 -12.98 9.03 1.26
C ARG A 122 -14.06 8.18 0.59
N GLN A 123 -13.66 7.00 0.13
CA GLN A 123 -14.51 5.99 -0.46
C GLN A 123 -14.39 4.69 0.31
N GLU A 124 -15.46 3.90 0.35
CA GLU A 124 -15.42 2.53 0.87
C GLU A 124 -14.71 1.62 -0.13
N VAL A 125 -13.88 0.72 0.39
CA VAL A 125 -13.21 -0.28 -0.44
C VAL A 125 -14.20 -1.40 -0.73
N PRO A 126 -14.37 -1.81 -2.01
CA PRO A 126 -15.18 -2.97 -2.34
C PRO A 126 -14.74 -4.22 -1.56
N GLU A 127 -15.69 -5.05 -1.11
CA GLU A 127 -15.38 -6.22 -0.26
C GLU A 127 -14.48 -7.25 -0.96
N ASP A 128 -14.54 -7.28 -2.29
CA ASP A 128 -13.78 -8.13 -3.21
C ASP A 128 -12.44 -7.50 -3.65
N ALA A 129 -12.02 -6.40 -3.02
CA ALA A 129 -10.75 -5.73 -3.32
C ALA A 129 -9.72 -5.87 -2.18
N LEU A 130 -8.47 -6.03 -2.57
CA LEU A 130 -7.29 -6.02 -1.70
C LEU A 130 -6.25 -5.04 -2.26
N PHE A 131 -5.42 -4.51 -1.38
CA PHE A 131 -4.35 -3.58 -1.74
C PHE A 131 -2.99 -4.30 -1.61
N ALA A 132 -2.33 -4.51 -2.74
CA ALA A 132 -1.03 -5.16 -2.81
C ALA A 132 0.10 -4.11 -2.86
N ILE A 133 1.12 -4.31 -2.03
CA ILE A 133 2.31 -3.45 -1.95
C ILE A 133 3.55 -4.31 -2.23
N TYR A 134 4.26 -3.98 -3.30
CA TYR A 134 5.45 -4.71 -3.75
C TYR A 134 6.69 -4.12 -3.09
N VAL A 135 7.48 -4.96 -2.44
CA VAL A 135 8.64 -4.58 -1.65
C VAL A 135 9.83 -5.45 -2.03
N ASN A 136 11.00 -4.84 -2.14
CA ASN A 136 12.26 -5.56 -2.19
C ASN A 136 13.08 -5.25 -0.94
N PHE A 137 13.67 -6.27 -0.32
CA PHE A 137 14.59 -6.08 0.80
C PHE A 137 16.02 -6.18 0.29
N GLU A 138 16.83 -5.18 0.61
CA GLU A 138 18.23 -5.16 0.19
C GLU A 138 19.11 -5.99 1.15
N ASP A 139 18.68 -6.14 2.40
CA ASP A 139 19.39 -6.87 3.44
C ASP A 139 18.74 -8.24 3.76
N PRO A 140 19.54 -9.26 4.14
CA PRO A 140 19.02 -10.59 4.50
C PRO A 140 18.20 -10.64 5.79
N ASP A 141 18.35 -9.63 6.66
CA ASP A 141 17.68 -9.56 7.95
C ASP A 141 16.27 -8.95 7.84
N TYR A 142 15.91 -8.45 6.65
CA TYR A 142 14.67 -7.79 6.30
C TYR A 142 14.36 -6.56 7.18
N ASN A 143 15.40 -5.85 7.61
CA ASN A 143 15.23 -4.66 8.45
C ASN A 143 14.75 -3.46 7.61
N ASP A 144 15.29 -3.31 6.41
CA ASP A 144 15.03 -2.18 5.53
C ASP A 144 14.59 -2.66 4.13
N GLY A 145 13.44 -2.16 3.68
CA GLY A 145 12.84 -2.52 2.39
C GLY A 145 12.50 -1.32 1.52
N VAL A 146 12.52 -1.51 0.21
CA VAL A 146 12.13 -0.50 -0.78
C VAL A 146 10.81 -0.91 -1.42
N ILE A 147 9.82 -0.02 -1.35
CA ILE A 147 8.54 -0.18 -2.02
C ILE A 147 8.72 0.15 -3.50
N LEU A 148 8.45 -0.85 -4.34
CA LEU A 148 8.59 -0.78 -5.78
C LEU A 148 7.31 -0.28 -6.47
N GLY A 149 6.14 -0.51 -5.85
CA GLY A 149 4.85 -0.07 -6.33
C GLY A 149 3.69 -0.65 -5.52
N TRP A 150 2.47 -0.29 -5.90
CA TRP A 150 1.24 -0.77 -5.27
C TRP A 150 0.07 -0.77 -6.25
N GLU A 151 -0.88 -1.67 -6.03
CA GLU A 151 -2.10 -1.75 -6.83
C GLU A 151 -3.26 -2.41 -6.07
N TRP A 152 -4.47 -2.19 -6.60
CA TRP A 152 -5.65 -2.94 -6.19
C TRP A 152 -5.70 -4.25 -6.95
N ILE A 153 -6.05 -5.32 -6.26
CA ILE A 153 -6.20 -6.66 -6.82
C ILE A 153 -7.49 -7.30 -6.28
N PRO A 154 -8.07 -8.27 -7.02
CA PRO A 154 -9.22 -9.02 -6.54
C PRO A 154 -8.86 -9.90 -5.33
N ALA A 155 -9.80 -10.00 -4.41
CA ALA A 155 -9.77 -10.91 -3.27
C ALA A 155 -10.29 -12.29 -3.65
N ASP A 156 -9.78 -13.33 -3.00
CA ASP A 156 -10.28 -14.68 -3.13
C ASP A 156 -11.71 -14.79 -2.56
N THR A 157 -12.57 -15.55 -3.24
CA THR A 157 -13.99 -15.69 -2.88
C THR A 157 -14.23 -16.58 -1.64
N GLN A 158 -13.27 -17.45 -1.30
CA GLN A 158 -13.32 -18.33 -0.13
C GLN A 158 -12.63 -17.69 1.08
N ASP A 159 -11.53 -16.97 0.86
CA ASP A 159 -10.83 -16.19 1.89
C ASP A 159 -10.53 -14.77 1.42
N CYS A 160 -11.36 -13.82 1.84
CA CYS A 160 -11.27 -12.44 1.38
C CYS A 160 -10.02 -11.68 1.88
N TYR A 161 -9.14 -12.31 2.67
CA TYR A 161 -7.84 -11.77 3.07
C TYR A 161 -6.68 -12.22 2.18
N LEU A 162 -6.95 -13.09 1.20
CA LEU A 162 -5.96 -13.58 0.24
C LEU A 162 -6.28 -13.07 -1.16
N PRO A 163 -5.27 -12.81 -1.99
CA PRO A 163 -5.46 -12.56 -3.41
C PRO A 163 -6.16 -13.72 -4.12
N GLU A 164 -6.99 -13.39 -5.11
CA GLU A 164 -7.44 -14.37 -6.10
C GLU A 164 -6.22 -15.03 -6.78
N ASP A 165 -6.27 -16.34 -6.96
CA ASP A 165 -5.20 -17.16 -7.54
C ASP A 165 -3.85 -17.03 -6.83
N HIS A 166 -3.83 -16.77 -5.51
CA HIS A 166 -2.58 -16.58 -4.76
C HIS A 166 -1.60 -17.75 -4.90
N GLU A 167 -2.07 -18.99 -5.07
CA GLU A 167 -1.22 -20.17 -5.30
C GLU A 167 -0.47 -20.13 -6.65
N GLU A 168 -1.08 -19.51 -7.67
CA GLU A 168 -0.48 -19.36 -9.00
C GLU A 168 0.31 -18.06 -9.12
N ARG A 169 -0.15 -17.00 -8.44
CA ARG A 169 0.47 -15.66 -8.50
C ARG A 169 1.80 -15.57 -7.76
N TYR A 170 1.97 -16.35 -6.70
CA TYR A 170 3.13 -16.25 -5.82
C TYR A 170 3.85 -17.59 -5.67
N GLU A 171 5.16 -17.54 -5.46
CA GLU A 171 5.95 -18.77 -5.23
C GLU A 171 5.67 -19.36 -3.85
N LYS A 172 5.54 -18.50 -2.83
CA LYS A 172 5.24 -18.94 -1.47
C LYS A 172 4.51 -17.89 -0.64
N ARG A 173 3.67 -18.39 0.27
CA ARG A 173 3.11 -17.62 1.38
C ARG A 173 4.08 -17.61 2.56
N VAL A 174 4.39 -16.43 3.08
CA VAL A 174 5.28 -16.25 4.24
C VAL A 174 4.50 -16.34 5.55
N TRP A 175 3.35 -15.66 5.63
CA TRP A 175 2.36 -15.77 6.71
C TRP A 175 0.97 -15.31 6.26
#